data_AF-A0ABD3PGW2-F1
#
_entry.id   AF-A0ABD3PGW2-F1
#
_cell.length_a   1.000
_cell.length_b   1.000
_cell.length_c   1.000
_cell.angle_alpha   90.00
_cell.angle_beta   90.00
_cell.angle_gamma   90.00
#
_symmetry.space_group_name_H-M   'P 1'
#
loop_
_entity.id
_entity.type
_entity.pdbx_description
1 polymer ?
#
loop_
_entity_poly.entity_id
_entity_poly.type
_entity_poly.pdbx_seq_one_letter_code
_entity_poly.pdbx_strand_id
1 'polypeptide(L)'
;MNLHTLSRVFYLSRHGQSEYNLVGKIGGDSGLTEAGREYARRLAVFARDVIGMKVEINEETGEEKRTPRPARLWTSTLRRTKETAQFISHEKISQFKWDNGDESEWIQFQGRARRNLDELYAGVCDGLTYKEIAVKFPEEFARRQEDKLTYRYPRGESYMDITLRLEPIILDIERTREPILIIGHQGIHRLLYAYFMGLPREKAPYVSIPLNTVIELTPTAYGCEEKRHLLLSKEEMMNDWSDGQDEPITSMPLKQDEPVEAATRRPTGIRLHADSFDVMNPPSF
;
A
#
# COMPACT_ATOMS: atom_id res chain seq x y z
N MET A 1 11.25 16.58 -15.58
CA MET A 1 9.97 16.92 -14.91
C MET A 1 8.92 16.00 -15.51
N ASN A 2 8.43 15.00 -14.78
CA ASN A 2 7.61 13.88 -15.32
C ASN A 2 6.30 13.70 -14.54
N LEU A 3 5.70 14.78 -14.03
CA LEU A 3 4.38 14.72 -13.40
C LEU A 3 3.30 14.93 -14.46
N HIS A 4 2.21 14.16 -14.39
CA HIS A 4 1.01 14.34 -15.23
C HIS A 4 -0.25 14.54 -14.36
N THR A 5 -1.27 15.18 -14.92
CA THR A 5 -2.52 15.53 -14.22
C THR A 5 -3.62 14.47 -14.30
N LEU A 6 -3.38 13.35 -14.98
CA LEU A 6 -4.36 12.27 -15.09
C LEU A 6 -4.64 11.63 -13.71
N SER A 7 -5.92 11.37 -13.45
CA SER A 7 -6.36 10.59 -12.29
C SER A 7 -5.71 9.20 -12.34
N ARG A 8 -4.97 8.87 -11.28
CA ARG A 8 -4.25 7.61 -11.12
C ARG A 8 -4.83 6.88 -9.93
N VAL A 9 -4.93 5.57 -10.03
CA VAL A 9 -5.41 4.73 -8.93
C VAL A 9 -4.41 3.61 -8.74
N PHE A 10 -3.94 3.41 -7.52
CA PHE A 10 -3.10 2.26 -7.21
C PHE A 10 -3.63 1.54 -5.99
N TYR A 11 -3.36 0.24 -5.96
CA TYR A 11 -3.95 -0.70 -5.05
C TYR A 11 -2.82 -1.34 -4.25
N LEU A 12 -2.82 -1.12 -2.95
CA LEU A 12 -1.88 -1.75 -2.02
C LEU A 12 -2.52 -2.98 -1.41
N SER A 13 -1.88 -4.13 -1.58
CA SER A 13 -2.31 -5.40 -0.99
C SER A 13 -1.09 -6.07 -0.36
N ARG A 14 -1.19 -6.48 0.90
CA ARG A 14 -0.18 -7.39 1.46
C ARG A 14 -0.29 -8.74 0.74
N HIS A 15 0.81 -9.49 0.70
CA HIS A 15 0.70 -10.92 0.40
C HIS A 15 -0.37 -11.59 1.28
N GLY A 16 -0.94 -12.70 0.82
CA GLY A 16 -1.79 -13.55 1.64
C GLY A 16 -1.06 -14.04 2.90
N GLN A 17 -1.80 -14.53 3.90
CA GLN A 17 -1.20 -15.04 5.13
C GLN A 17 -0.09 -16.07 4.81
N SER A 18 1.11 -15.83 5.35
CA SER A 18 2.26 -16.74 5.21
C SER A 18 2.40 -17.66 6.42
N GLU A 19 3.19 -18.73 6.27
CA GLU A 19 3.53 -19.61 7.39
C GLU A 19 4.19 -18.84 8.55
N TYR A 20 4.99 -17.81 8.24
CA TYR A 20 5.60 -16.96 9.28
C TYR A 20 4.59 -16.04 9.96
N ASN A 21 3.55 -15.59 9.26
CA ASN A 21 2.45 -14.89 9.91
C ASN A 21 1.78 -15.82 10.93
N LEU A 22 1.50 -17.07 10.56
CA LEU A 22 0.81 -18.01 11.44
C LEU A 22 1.56 -18.27 12.76
N VAL A 23 2.90 -18.33 12.71
CA VAL A 23 3.74 -18.55 13.91
C VAL A 23 4.32 -17.26 14.51
N GLY A 24 3.92 -16.10 13.98
CA GLY A 24 4.32 -14.77 14.45
C GLY A 24 5.80 -14.41 14.31
N LYS A 25 6.46 -14.97 13.28
CA LYS A 25 7.84 -14.65 12.91
C LYS A 25 7.90 -13.46 11.98
N ILE A 26 8.95 -12.65 12.10
CA ILE A 26 9.21 -11.51 11.20
C ILE A 26 10.16 -11.89 10.07
N GLY A 27 10.02 -11.20 8.93
CA GLY A 27 10.86 -11.33 7.74
C GLY A 27 10.88 -12.74 7.12
N GLY A 28 12.05 -13.24 6.73
CA GLY A 28 12.26 -14.50 6.00
C GLY A 28 11.57 -14.56 4.62
N ASP A 29 11.51 -15.76 4.06
CA ASP A 29 10.94 -16.03 2.73
C ASP A 29 9.95 -17.22 2.73
N SER A 30 9.10 -17.29 3.75
CA SER A 30 8.08 -18.33 3.85
C SER A 30 7.01 -18.22 2.75
N GLY A 31 6.38 -19.35 2.43
CA GLY A 31 5.24 -19.42 1.51
C GLY A 31 3.89 -19.12 2.19
N LEU A 32 2.83 -19.19 1.40
CA LEU A 32 1.45 -18.98 1.85
C LEU A 32 0.87 -20.18 2.60
N THR A 33 0.04 -19.91 3.60
CA THR A 33 -0.88 -20.89 4.20
C THR A 33 -2.03 -21.19 3.22
N GLU A 34 -2.92 -22.14 3.55
CA GLU A 34 -4.13 -22.36 2.74
C GLU A 34 -5.04 -21.13 2.74
N ALA A 35 -5.19 -20.45 3.87
CA ALA A 35 -5.96 -19.21 3.94
C ALA A 35 -5.30 -18.09 3.11
N GLY A 36 -3.96 -18.03 3.09
CA GLY A 36 -3.22 -17.14 2.19
C GLY A 36 -3.45 -17.44 0.71
N ARG A 37 -3.53 -18.73 0.33
CA ARG A 37 -3.90 -19.14 -1.03
C ARG A 37 -5.33 -18.79 -1.38
N GLU A 38 -6.27 -18.90 -0.43
CA GLU A 38 -7.65 -18.49 -0.64
C GLU A 38 -7.76 -16.98 -0.89
N TYR A 39 -7.06 -16.17 -0.08
CA TYR A 39 -6.95 -14.73 -0.36
C TYR A 39 -6.38 -14.45 -1.75
N ALA A 40 -5.36 -15.18 -2.18
CA ALA A 40 -4.76 -15.02 -3.52
C ALA A 40 -5.78 -15.26 -4.66
N ARG A 41 -6.67 -16.26 -4.52
CA ARG A 41 -7.75 -16.51 -5.49
C ARG A 41 -8.74 -15.35 -5.54
N ARG A 42 -9.16 -14.84 -4.37
CA ARG A 42 -10.09 -13.70 -4.28
C ARG A 42 -9.48 -12.41 -4.80
N LEU A 43 -8.19 -12.18 -4.53
CA LEU A 43 -7.44 -11.05 -5.09
C LEU A 43 -7.38 -11.11 -6.62
N ALA A 44 -7.24 -12.30 -7.21
CA ALA A 44 -7.27 -12.45 -8.67
C ALA A 44 -8.64 -12.09 -9.28
N VAL A 45 -9.73 -12.48 -8.62
CA VAL A 45 -11.08 -12.05 -9.01
C VAL A 45 -11.23 -10.54 -8.90
N PHE A 46 -10.80 -9.94 -7.78
CA PHE A 46 -10.82 -8.49 -7.59
C PHE A 46 -9.98 -7.75 -8.64
N ALA A 47 -8.78 -8.26 -8.95
CA ALA A 47 -7.91 -7.68 -9.97
C ALA A 47 -8.59 -7.69 -11.34
N ARG A 48 -9.22 -8.80 -11.73
CA ARG A 48 -9.94 -8.92 -13.01
C ARG A 48 -11.17 -8.01 -13.07
N ASP A 49 -12.03 -8.06 -12.06
CA ASP A 49 -13.39 -7.49 -12.12
C ASP A 49 -13.46 -6.03 -11.67
N VAL A 50 -12.46 -5.55 -10.93
CA VAL A 50 -12.39 -4.19 -10.39
C VAL A 50 -11.22 -3.42 -11.01
N ILE A 51 -9.98 -3.87 -10.78
CA ILE A 51 -8.79 -3.10 -11.20
C ILE A 51 -8.65 -3.09 -12.74
N GLY A 52 -8.90 -4.23 -13.37
CA GLY A 52 -8.82 -4.42 -14.81
C GLY A 52 -10.02 -3.90 -15.61
N MET A 53 -11.00 -3.28 -14.93
CA MET A 53 -12.20 -2.73 -15.55
C MET A 53 -12.28 -1.22 -15.31
N LYS A 54 -12.64 -0.47 -16.35
CA LYS A 54 -13.10 0.92 -16.26
C LYS A 54 -14.62 0.89 -16.10
N VAL A 55 -15.11 1.57 -15.06
CA VAL A 55 -16.54 1.75 -14.82
C VAL A 55 -16.93 3.15 -15.27
N GLU A 56 -17.89 3.25 -16.17
CA GLU A 56 -18.52 4.50 -16.61
C GLU A 56 -19.98 4.45 -16.20
N ILE A 57 -20.44 5.47 -15.47
CA ILE A 57 -21.83 5.58 -15.02
C ILE A 57 -22.51 6.63 -15.90
N ASN A 58 -23.61 6.27 -16.53
CA ASN A 58 -24.45 7.24 -17.23
C ASN A 58 -25.23 8.07 -16.19
N GLU A 59 -24.96 9.38 -16.10
CA GLU A 59 -25.57 10.26 -15.11
C GLU A 59 -27.10 10.39 -15.27
N GLU A 60 -27.64 10.19 -16.47
CA GLU A 60 -29.08 10.32 -16.75
C GLU A 60 -29.85 9.03 -16.44
N THR A 61 -29.28 7.86 -16.76
CA THR A 61 -29.95 6.56 -16.61
C THR A 61 -29.50 5.76 -15.38
N GLY A 62 -28.36 6.12 -14.79
CA GLY A 62 -27.71 5.35 -13.72
C GLY A 62 -27.09 4.04 -14.19
N GLU A 63 -27.07 3.75 -15.49
CA GLU A 63 -26.51 2.50 -16.02
C GLU A 63 -24.99 2.46 -15.90
N GLU A 64 -24.47 1.38 -15.32
CA GLU A 64 -23.03 1.10 -15.26
C GLU A 64 -22.56 0.35 -16.50
N LYS A 65 -21.60 0.92 -17.21
CA LYS A 65 -20.88 0.25 -18.29
C LYS A 65 -19.46 -0.10 -17.83
N ARG A 66 -19.13 -1.39 -17.89
CA ARG A 66 -17.79 -1.89 -17.59
C ARG A 66 -17.04 -2.23 -18.86
N THR A 67 -15.86 -1.66 -19.03
CA THR A 67 -14.98 -1.93 -20.18
C THR A 67 -13.58 -2.32 -19.70
N PRO A 68 -12.89 -3.28 -20.35
CA PRO A 68 -11.53 -3.62 -19.97
C PRO A 68 -10.59 -2.42 -20.04
N ARG A 69 -9.72 -2.26 -19.04
CA ARG A 69 -8.64 -1.27 -19.04
C ARG A 69 -7.29 -1.96 -18.77
N PRO A 70 -6.19 -1.50 -19.40
CA PRO A 70 -4.84 -1.88 -19.04
C PRO A 70 -4.58 -1.65 -17.56
N ALA A 71 -3.97 -2.63 -16.89
CA ALA A 71 -3.55 -2.56 -15.50
C ALA A 71 -2.21 -3.28 -15.28
N ARG A 72 -1.42 -2.80 -14.32
CA ARG A 72 -0.08 -3.32 -14.01
C ARG A 72 -0.07 -4.10 -12.70
N LEU A 73 0.81 -5.08 -12.60
CA LEU A 73 1.03 -5.89 -11.40
C LEU A 73 2.49 -5.82 -10.97
N TRP A 74 2.73 -5.33 -9.76
CA TRP A 74 4.05 -5.34 -9.13
C TRP A 74 4.04 -6.23 -7.90
N THR A 75 5.12 -6.99 -7.75
CA THR A 75 5.36 -7.80 -6.55
C THR A 75 6.72 -7.45 -5.98
N SER A 76 6.96 -7.88 -4.74
CA SER A 76 8.32 -8.03 -4.26
C SER A 76 8.99 -9.26 -4.92
N THR A 77 10.26 -9.52 -4.60
CA THR A 77 10.95 -10.73 -5.00
C THR A 77 10.71 -11.93 -4.07
N LEU A 78 10.10 -11.72 -2.90
CA LEU A 78 9.82 -12.75 -1.91
C LEU A 78 8.66 -13.65 -2.32
N ARG A 79 8.81 -14.94 -2.01
CA ARG A 79 7.95 -16.07 -2.40
C ARG A 79 6.47 -15.78 -2.15
N ARG A 80 6.10 -15.36 -0.93
CA ARG A 80 4.71 -15.07 -0.55
C ARG A 80 4.00 -14.05 -1.46
N THR A 81 4.70 -13.04 -1.96
CA THR A 81 4.09 -12.05 -2.88
C THR A 81 3.85 -12.66 -4.27
N LYS A 82 4.80 -13.47 -4.76
CA LYS A 82 4.67 -14.20 -6.03
C LYS A 82 3.57 -15.26 -5.98
N GLU A 83 3.48 -16.00 -4.88
CA GLU A 83 2.41 -16.97 -4.66
C GLU A 83 1.05 -16.27 -4.53
N THR A 84 0.99 -15.05 -4.00
CA THR A 84 -0.28 -14.30 -3.94
C THR A 84 -0.71 -13.84 -5.33
N ALA A 85 0.25 -13.50 -6.20
CA ALA A 85 0.00 -13.11 -7.59
C ALA A 85 -0.36 -14.27 -8.52
N GLN A 86 -0.15 -15.53 -8.11
CA GLN A 86 -0.11 -16.68 -9.03
C GLN A 86 -1.42 -16.95 -9.80
N PHE A 87 -2.56 -16.51 -9.27
CA PHE A 87 -3.88 -16.73 -9.87
C PHE A 87 -4.34 -15.56 -10.76
N ILE A 88 -3.58 -14.46 -10.82
CA ILE A 88 -3.92 -13.29 -11.66
C ILE A 88 -3.64 -13.64 -13.13
N SER A 89 -4.64 -13.52 -14.00
CA SER A 89 -4.50 -13.86 -15.42
C SER A 89 -3.73 -12.78 -16.19
N HIS A 90 -3.01 -13.23 -17.23
CA HIS A 90 -2.13 -12.39 -18.05
C HIS A 90 -2.60 -12.34 -19.50
N GLU A 91 -3.90 -12.10 -19.68
CA GLU A 91 -4.55 -12.12 -20.99
C GLU A 91 -4.05 -10.99 -21.89
N LYS A 92 -3.94 -11.28 -23.19
CA LYS A 92 -3.58 -10.27 -24.19
C LYS A 92 -4.83 -9.47 -24.57
N ILE A 93 -4.72 -8.15 -24.47
CA ILE A 93 -5.70 -7.21 -25.00
C ILE A 93 -5.15 -6.74 -26.35
N SER A 94 -5.58 -7.41 -27.42
CA SER A 94 -5.35 -7.00 -28.80
C SER A 94 -6.35 -5.89 -29.14
N GLN A 95 -5.88 -4.70 -29.52
CA GLN A 95 -6.67 -3.49 -29.85
C GLN A 95 -7.00 -2.56 -28.66
N PHE A 96 -6.10 -2.39 -27.70
CA PHE A 96 -6.24 -1.24 -26.80
C PHE A 96 -5.89 0.04 -27.57
N LYS A 97 -6.85 0.97 -27.64
CA LYS A 97 -6.65 2.33 -28.19
C LYS A 97 -6.30 3.27 -27.06
N TRP A 98 -5.12 3.87 -27.15
CA TRP A 98 -4.71 4.96 -26.28
C TRP A 98 -5.51 6.23 -26.60
N ASP A 99 -5.52 7.18 -25.66
CA ASP A 99 -6.21 8.48 -25.84
C ASP A 99 -5.68 9.28 -27.04
N ASN A 100 -4.44 9.02 -27.48
CA ASN A 100 -3.82 9.64 -28.65
C ASN A 100 -4.16 8.92 -29.98
N GLY A 101 -4.97 7.85 -29.94
CA GLY A 101 -5.38 7.07 -31.12
C GLY A 101 -4.46 5.90 -31.47
N ASP A 102 -3.34 5.72 -30.78
CA ASP A 102 -2.42 4.62 -31.05
C ASP A 102 -3.03 3.28 -30.61
N GLU A 103 -2.85 2.25 -31.43
CA GLU A 103 -3.20 0.87 -31.08
C GLU A 103 -1.95 0.15 -30.57
N SER A 104 -2.08 -0.58 -29.47
CA SER A 104 -0.98 -1.40 -28.95
C SER A 104 -1.50 -2.71 -28.38
N GLU A 105 -0.67 -3.75 -28.48
CA GLU A 105 -0.88 -4.98 -27.71
C GLU A 105 -0.56 -4.72 -26.25
N TRP A 106 -1.44 -5.16 -25.35
CA TRP A 106 -1.22 -5.11 -23.92
C TRP A 106 -1.31 -6.50 -23.30
N ILE A 107 -0.41 -6.82 -22.36
CA ILE A 107 -0.49 -8.04 -21.54
C ILE A 107 -0.99 -7.62 -20.17
N GLN A 108 -2.22 -8.02 -19.85
CA GLN A 108 -2.86 -7.62 -18.61
C GLN A 108 -2.08 -8.12 -17.40
N PHE A 109 -1.94 -7.26 -16.38
CA PHE A 109 -1.23 -7.59 -15.14
C PHE A 109 0.15 -8.24 -15.34
N GLN A 110 0.90 -7.86 -16.39
CA GLN A 110 2.26 -8.38 -16.59
C GLN A 110 3.12 -8.22 -15.34
N GLY A 111 3.40 -9.34 -14.67
CA GLY A 111 4.09 -9.36 -13.39
C GLY A 111 5.49 -8.74 -13.47
N ARG A 112 5.75 -7.75 -12.61
CA ARG A 112 7.08 -7.16 -12.42
C ARG A 112 7.52 -7.27 -10.97
N ALA A 113 8.48 -8.16 -10.71
CA ALA A 113 9.09 -8.27 -9.39
C ALA A 113 10.12 -7.14 -9.17
N ARG A 114 10.02 -6.43 -8.05
CA ARG A 114 10.91 -5.33 -7.66
C ARG A 114 11.56 -5.62 -6.31
N ARG A 115 12.90 -5.65 -6.25
CA ARG A 115 13.63 -5.80 -4.98
C ARG A 115 13.36 -4.66 -4.00
N ASN A 116 13.13 -3.46 -4.53
CA ASN A 116 12.77 -2.28 -3.73
C ASN A 116 11.45 -2.46 -2.96
N LEU A 117 10.62 -3.44 -3.31
CA LEU A 117 9.38 -3.78 -2.62
C LEU A 117 9.55 -4.93 -1.60
N ASP A 118 10.74 -5.49 -1.41
CA ASP A 118 10.96 -6.56 -0.42
C ASP A 118 10.76 -6.02 0.99
N GLU A 119 10.29 -6.85 1.92
CA GLU A 119 10.03 -6.43 3.30
C GLU A 119 11.29 -5.88 3.98
N LEU A 120 11.10 -5.06 5.03
CA LEU A 120 12.16 -4.64 5.94
C LEU A 120 13.04 -5.82 6.30
N TYR A 121 14.34 -5.71 6.00
CA TYR A 121 15.29 -6.74 6.37
C TYR A 121 15.68 -6.61 7.84
N ALA A 122 15.21 -7.54 8.68
CA ALA A 122 15.42 -7.51 10.12
C ALA A 122 16.82 -8.00 10.57
N GLY A 123 17.73 -8.27 9.63
CA GLY A 123 19.11 -8.65 9.92
C GLY A 123 19.21 -9.89 10.81
N VAL A 124 19.89 -9.77 11.93
CA VAL A 124 20.05 -10.88 12.90
C VAL A 124 18.73 -11.32 13.56
N CYS A 125 17.69 -10.50 13.49
CA CYS A 125 16.37 -10.78 14.05
C CYS A 125 15.43 -11.48 13.05
N ASP A 126 15.89 -11.77 11.84
CA ASP A 126 15.10 -12.40 10.80
C ASP A 126 14.67 -13.83 11.19
N GLY A 127 13.39 -14.16 10.98
CA GLY A 127 12.82 -15.45 11.35
C GLY A 127 12.58 -15.67 12.86
N LEU A 128 12.73 -14.63 13.68
CA LEU A 128 12.35 -14.66 15.10
C LEU A 128 10.95 -14.07 15.32
N THR A 129 10.31 -14.47 16.40
CA THR A 129 9.12 -13.80 16.94
C THR A 129 9.51 -12.57 17.77
N TYR A 130 8.60 -11.61 17.96
CA TYR A 130 8.86 -10.47 18.84
C TYR A 130 9.17 -10.88 20.28
N LYS A 131 8.55 -11.96 20.78
CA LYS A 131 8.83 -12.52 22.11
C LYS A 131 10.26 -13.04 22.21
N GLU A 132 10.73 -13.75 21.18
CA GLU A 132 12.12 -14.22 21.12
C GLU A 132 13.13 -13.08 21.01
N ILE A 133 12.80 -12.02 20.26
CA ILE A 133 13.66 -10.83 20.14
C ILE A 133 13.77 -10.13 21.51
N ALA A 134 12.66 -9.97 22.23
CA ALA A 134 12.67 -9.35 23.57
C ALA A 134 13.55 -10.12 24.57
N VAL A 135 13.63 -11.45 24.45
CA VAL A 135 14.46 -12.30 25.31
C VAL A 135 15.92 -12.34 24.86
N LYS A 136 16.18 -12.52 23.56
CA LYS A 136 17.54 -12.69 23.01
C LYS A 136 18.29 -11.36 22.87
N PHE A 137 17.57 -10.28 22.56
CA PHE A 137 18.13 -8.96 22.28
C PHE A 137 17.30 -7.86 22.99
N PRO A 138 17.27 -7.85 24.34
CA PRO A 138 16.41 -6.93 25.11
C PRO A 138 16.72 -5.45 24.84
N GLU A 139 17.99 -5.09 24.69
CA GLU A 139 18.42 -3.72 24.36
C GLU A 139 17.93 -3.29 22.97
N GLU A 140 18.05 -4.18 21.98
CA GLU A 140 17.56 -3.94 20.62
C GLU A 140 16.05 -3.76 20.59
N PHE A 141 15.33 -4.59 21.34
CA PHE A 141 13.90 -4.48 21.48
C PHE A 141 13.50 -3.13 22.08
N ALA A 142 14.15 -2.69 23.16
CA ALA A 142 13.90 -1.39 23.79
C ALA A 142 14.17 -0.21 22.85
N ARG A 143 15.32 -0.21 22.15
CA ARG A 143 15.67 0.87 21.20
C ARG A 143 14.67 0.98 20.06
N ARG A 144 14.15 -0.16 19.56
CA ARG A 144 13.11 -0.15 18.53
C ARG A 144 11.78 0.40 19.03
N GLN A 145 11.42 0.18 20.31
CA GLN A 145 10.20 0.73 20.89
C GLN A 145 10.31 2.25 21.08
N GLU A 146 11.50 2.75 21.42
CA GLU A 146 11.77 4.17 21.62
C GLU A 146 11.70 4.97 20.31
N ASP A 147 12.39 4.51 19.26
CA ASP A 147 12.35 5.15 17.95
C ASP A 147 12.28 4.14 16.81
N LYS A 148 11.06 3.71 16.51
CA LYS A 148 10.79 2.75 15.43
C LYS A 148 11.16 3.27 14.04
N LEU A 149 11.16 4.59 13.82
CA LEU A 149 11.43 5.18 12.51
C LEU A 149 12.91 5.08 12.17
N THR A 150 13.77 5.53 13.09
CA THR A 150 15.22 5.62 12.83
C THR A 150 15.99 4.37 13.27
N TYR A 151 15.43 3.56 14.18
CA TYR A 151 16.05 2.31 14.61
C TYR A 151 16.38 1.40 13.42
N ARG A 152 17.66 1.05 13.30
CA ARG A 152 18.17 0.09 12.32
C ARG A 152 18.46 -1.23 13.02
N TYR A 153 17.86 -2.31 12.52
CA TYR A 153 18.18 -3.65 13.00
C TYR A 153 19.69 -3.96 12.80
N PRO A 154 20.34 -4.68 13.72
CA PRO A 154 21.72 -5.09 13.53
C PRO A 154 21.88 -5.93 12.26
N ARG A 155 22.73 -5.46 11.34
CA ARG A 155 22.92 -6.02 9.98
C ARG A 155 21.64 -6.03 9.14
N GLY A 156 20.68 -5.16 9.45
CA GLY A 156 19.40 -5.02 8.76
C GLY A 156 19.12 -3.57 8.34
N GLU A 157 17.85 -3.26 8.18
CA GLU A 157 17.33 -1.96 7.73
C GLU A 157 16.56 -1.24 8.85
N SER A 158 16.46 0.08 8.72
CA SER A 158 15.49 0.95 9.39
C SER A 158 14.37 1.34 8.43
N TYR A 159 13.28 1.93 8.93
CA TYR A 159 12.26 2.53 8.05
C TYR A 159 12.82 3.69 7.20
N MET A 160 13.87 4.37 7.68
CA MET A 160 14.58 5.39 6.91
C MET A 160 15.34 4.81 5.72
N ASP A 161 15.98 3.64 5.89
CA ASP A 161 16.65 2.94 4.78
C ASP A 161 15.66 2.50 3.70
N ILE A 162 14.49 2.03 4.12
CA ILE A 162 13.42 1.65 3.20
C ILE A 162 12.92 2.86 2.41
N THR A 163 12.77 4.01 3.06
CA THR A 163 12.35 5.26 2.39
C THR A 163 13.27 5.57 1.21
N LEU A 164 14.59 5.45 1.39
CA LEU A 164 15.57 5.70 0.33
C LEU A 164 15.41 4.72 -0.84
N ARG A 165 15.23 3.42 -0.58
CA ARG A 165 15.04 2.46 -1.68
C ARG A 165 13.66 2.50 -2.33
N LEU A 166 12.65 3.08 -1.67
CA LEU A 166 11.32 3.25 -2.26
C LEU A 166 11.19 4.49 -3.15
N GLU A 167 12.11 5.45 -3.06
CA GLU A 167 12.13 6.63 -3.93
C GLU A 167 11.97 6.31 -5.44
N PRO A 168 12.77 5.41 -6.04
CA PRO A 168 12.58 5.05 -7.45
C PRO A 168 11.23 4.38 -7.74
N ILE A 169 10.65 3.68 -6.76
CA ILE A 169 9.32 3.06 -6.90
C ILE A 169 8.24 4.13 -6.90
N ILE A 170 8.31 5.12 -6.01
CA ILE A 170 7.38 6.25 -5.98
C ILE A 170 7.41 7.00 -7.31
N LEU A 171 8.62 7.28 -7.83
CA LEU A 171 8.77 7.93 -9.14
C LEU A 171 8.19 7.08 -10.28
N ASP A 172 8.35 5.76 -10.25
CA ASP A 172 7.73 4.86 -11.23
C ASP A 172 6.19 4.89 -11.12
N ILE A 173 5.62 4.93 -9.89
CA ILE A 173 4.17 5.03 -9.67
C ILE A 173 3.64 6.35 -10.24
N GLU A 174 4.29 7.46 -9.91
CA GLU A 174 3.92 8.81 -10.35
C GLU A 174 3.98 9.00 -11.87
N ARG A 175 4.83 8.23 -12.56
CA ARG A 175 4.96 8.27 -14.03
C ARG A 175 3.97 7.35 -14.75
N THR A 176 3.33 6.45 -14.03
CA THR A 176 2.48 5.42 -14.60
C THR A 176 1.04 5.91 -14.69
N ARG A 177 0.42 5.75 -15.86
CA ARG A 177 -0.97 6.19 -16.11
C ARG A 177 -1.99 5.09 -15.81
N GLU A 178 -1.60 3.85 -16.02
CA GLU A 178 -2.44 2.69 -15.78
C GLU A 178 -2.53 2.41 -14.26
N PRO A 179 -3.65 1.87 -13.77
CA PRO A 179 -3.73 1.48 -12.39
C PRO A 179 -2.74 0.35 -12.09
N ILE A 180 -2.20 0.37 -10.87
CA ILE A 180 -1.16 -0.56 -10.44
C ILE A 180 -1.66 -1.33 -9.22
N LEU A 181 -1.66 -2.66 -9.31
CA LEU A 181 -1.76 -3.53 -8.15
C LEU A 181 -0.36 -3.83 -7.61
N ILE A 182 -0.08 -3.42 -6.38
CA ILE A 182 1.19 -3.66 -5.70
C ILE A 182 0.96 -4.68 -4.58
N ILE A 183 1.44 -5.90 -4.81
CA ILE A 183 1.47 -6.97 -3.81
C ILE A 183 2.80 -6.92 -3.05
N GLY A 184 2.74 -6.45 -1.82
CA GLY A 184 3.90 -6.14 -1.00
C GLY A 184 3.77 -6.64 0.42
N HIS A 185 4.38 -5.91 1.35
CA HIS A 185 4.48 -6.30 2.76
C HIS A 185 4.06 -5.16 3.67
N GLN A 186 3.96 -5.44 4.97
CA GLN A 186 3.43 -4.49 5.95
C GLN A 186 4.32 -3.24 6.04
N GLY A 187 5.64 -3.40 6.19
CA GLY A 187 6.57 -2.28 6.33
C GLY A 187 6.62 -1.38 5.10
N ILE A 188 6.59 -1.99 3.92
CA ILE A 188 6.63 -1.28 2.63
C ILE A 188 5.35 -0.49 2.38
N HIS A 189 4.20 -1.12 2.57
CA HIS A 189 2.91 -0.47 2.33
C HIS A 189 2.63 0.65 3.32
N ARG A 190 3.13 0.55 4.56
CA ARG A 190 3.08 1.65 5.53
C ARG A 190 3.73 2.93 5.00
N LEU A 191 4.91 2.80 4.39
CA LEU A 191 5.63 3.95 3.83
C LEU A 191 4.97 4.49 2.56
N LEU A 192 4.57 3.60 1.64
CA LEU A 192 3.84 4.01 0.43
C LEU A 192 2.55 4.73 0.81
N TYR A 193 1.74 4.14 1.69
CA TYR A 193 0.52 4.76 2.19
C TYR A 193 0.78 6.12 2.83
N ALA A 194 1.76 6.21 3.74
CA ALA A 194 2.09 7.46 4.42
C ALA A 194 2.52 8.56 3.45
N TYR A 195 3.31 8.21 2.42
CA TYR A 195 3.72 9.14 1.38
C TYR A 195 2.52 9.73 0.63
N PHE A 196 1.65 8.87 0.08
CA PHE A 196 0.52 9.34 -0.73
C PHE A 196 -0.58 10.02 0.09
N MET A 197 -0.77 9.61 1.34
CA MET A 197 -1.72 10.26 2.26
C MET A 197 -1.15 11.52 2.93
N GLY A 198 0.09 11.92 2.61
CA GLY A 198 0.72 13.12 3.18
C GLY A 198 0.92 13.05 4.70
N LEU A 199 1.14 11.85 5.25
CA LEU A 199 1.33 11.67 6.68
C LEU A 199 2.76 12.04 7.11
N PRO A 200 2.95 12.60 8.32
CA PRO A 200 4.26 12.78 8.90
C PRO A 200 5.05 11.47 8.98
N ARG A 201 6.37 11.53 8.77
CA ARG A 201 7.25 10.36 8.69
C ARG A 201 7.21 9.52 9.96
N GLU A 202 7.05 10.17 11.11
CA GLU A 202 6.98 9.57 12.45
C GLU A 202 5.75 8.67 12.60
N LYS A 203 4.67 8.96 11.87
CA LYS A 203 3.44 8.14 11.88
C LYS A 203 3.51 6.95 10.92
N ALA A 204 4.36 7.01 9.90
CA ALA A 204 4.41 5.99 8.85
C ALA A 204 4.62 4.56 9.39
N PRO A 205 5.55 4.29 10.33
CA PRO A 205 5.76 2.94 10.88
C PRO A 205 4.56 2.35 11.64
N TYR A 206 3.55 3.15 11.95
CA TYR A 206 2.41 2.77 12.80
C TYR A 206 1.09 2.69 12.03
N VAL A 207 1.08 3.02 10.73
CA VAL A 207 -0.11 2.91 9.89
C VAL A 207 -0.61 1.46 9.86
N SER A 208 -1.93 1.31 9.96
CA SER A 208 -2.60 0.01 9.86
C SER A 208 -2.75 -0.43 8.40
N ILE A 209 -2.05 -1.51 8.05
CA ILE A 209 -2.13 -2.21 6.77
C ILE A 209 -2.49 -3.68 7.06
N PRO A 210 -3.78 -4.02 7.21
CA PRO A 210 -4.19 -5.37 7.58
C PRO A 210 -3.95 -6.37 6.45
N LEU A 211 -3.82 -7.66 6.80
CA LEU A 211 -3.92 -8.75 5.82
C LEU A 211 -5.32 -8.78 5.20
N ASN A 212 -5.45 -9.50 4.10
CA ASN A 212 -6.71 -9.80 3.42
C ASN A 212 -7.50 -8.59 2.88
N THR A 213 -6.90 -7.41 2.88
CA THR A 213 -7.52 -6.15 2.48
C THR A 213 -6.75 -5.53 1.32
N VAL A 214 -7.46 -5.00 0.34
CA VAL A 214 -6.89 -4.14 -0.71
C VAL A 214 -7.19 -2.69 -0.37
N ILE A 215 -6.17 -1.85 -0.30
CA ILE A 215 -6.30 -0.41 -0.08
C ILE A 215 -6.16 0.27 -1.43
N GLU A 216 -7.23 0.85 -1.92
CA GLU A 216 -7.27 1.68 -3.11
C GLU A 216 -6.93 3.12 -2.73
N LEU A 217 -5.99 3.71 -3.44
CA LEU A 217 -5.53 5.08 -3.25
C LEU A 217 -5.67 5.86 -4.56
N THR A 218 -6.38 6.99 -4.48
CA THR A 218 -6.67 7.86 -5.62
C THR A 218 -6.17 9.27 -5.32
N PRO A 219 -4.98 9.65 -5.81
CA PRO A 219 -4.46 11.01 -5.66
C PRO A 219 -5.37 12.04 -6.35
N THR A 220 -5.66 13.12 -5.64
CA THR A 220 -6.44 14.27 -6.10
C THR A 220 -5.57 15.53 -6.06
N ALA A 221 -6.10 16.68 -6.50
CA ALA A 221 -5.35 17.94 -6.51
C ALA A 221 -4.91 18.41 -5.10
N TYR A 222 -5.62 18.01 -4.05
CA TYR A 222 -5.41 18.47 -2.67
C TYR A 222 -5.12 17.35 -1.68
N GLY A 223 -4.90 16.12 -2.14
CA GLY A 223 -4.64 14.98 -1.26
C GLY A 223 -4.75 13.63 -1.96
N CYS A 224 -5.15 12.62 -1.21
CA CYS A 224 -5.40 11.27 -1.72
C CYS A 224 -6.63 10.70 -1.02
N GLU A 225 -7.55 10.16 -1.80
CA GLU A 225 -8.71 9.43 -1.28
C GLU A 225 -8.31 7.97 -1.02
N GLU A 226 -8.83 7.38 0.06
CA GLU A 226 -8.66 5.95 0.36
C GLU A 226 -10.00 5.19 0.31
N LYS A 227 -9.95 3.96 -0.19
CA LYS A 227 -11.03 2.97 -0.03
C LYS A 227 -10.41 1.62 0.36
N ARG A 228 -11.05 0.90 1.28
CA ARG A 228 -10.57 -0.40 1.77
C ARG A 228 -11.54 -1.50 1.40
N HIS A 229 -11.05 -2.49 0.67
CA HIS A 229 -11.81 -3.64 0.20
C HIS A 229 -11.36 -4.88 0.96
N LEU A 230 -12.15 -5.33 1.93
CA LEU A 230 -11.90 -6.58 2.66
C LEU A 230 -12.30 -7.75 1.75
N LEU A 231 -11.34 -8.58 1.35
CA LEU A 231 -11.60 -9.70 0.43
C LEU A 231 -11.79 -11.03 1.15
N LEU A 232 -11.25 -11.19 2.36
CA LEU A 232 -11.40 -12.41 3.15
C LEU A 232 -11.51 -12.02 4.63
N SER A 233 -12.67 -12.23 5.22
CA SER A 233 -12.94 -11.87 6.61
C SER A 233 -12.33 -12.87 7.59
N LYS A 234 -12.31 -12.51 8.88
CA LYS A 234 -11.81 -13.41 9.93
C LYS A 234 -12.74 -14.59 10.14
N GLU A 235 -14.05 -14.38 10.03
CA GLU A 235 -15.06 -15.43 10.20
C GLU A 235 -14.94 -16.50 9.11
N GLU A 236 -14.52 -16.09 7.91
CA GLU A 236 -14.28 -17.01 6.78
C GLU A 236 -12.97 -17.80 6.93
N MET A 237 -12.04 -17.32 7.75
CA MET A 237 -10.81 -18.04 8.08
C MET A 237 -11.11 -18.99 9.26
N MET A 238 -11.53 -20.22 8.97
CA MET A 238 -11.81 -21.24 9.98
C MET A 238 -10.52 -21.62 10.76
N ASN A 239 -10.23 -20.93 11.88
CA ASN A 239 -9.40 -21.24 13.06
C ASN A 239 -8.68 -19.98 13.62
N ASP A 240 -8.52 -19.92 14.96
CA ASP A 240 -7.93 -18.84 15.77
C ASP A 240 -6.97 -17.90 15.02
N TRP A 241 -7.45 -16.68 14.73
CA TRP A 241 -6.71 -15.70 13.95
C TRP A 241 -6.04 -14.64 14.83
N SER A 242 -4.71 -14.58 14.71
CA SER A 242 -3.91 -13.37 14.81
C SER A 242 -3.12 -13.26 13.50
N ASP A 243 -2.83 -12.03 13.02
CA ASP A 243 -1.92 -11.85 11.89
C ASP A 243 -0.46 -12.25 12.25
N GLY A 244 -0.24 -12.62 13.53
CA GLY A 244 1.00 -13.01 14.19
C GLY A 244 2.05 -11.91 14.21
N GLN A 245 1.74 -10.75 13.65
CA GLN A 245 2.65 -9.62 13.50
C GLN A 245 2.07 -8.34 14.09
N ASP A 246 1.08 -8.49 14.99
CA ASP A 246 0.67 -7.49 15.98
C ASP A 246 1.92 -7.07 16.77
N GLU A 247 2.61 -6.04 16.28
CA GLU A 247 3.71 -5.47 17.03
C GLU A 247 3.14 -4.87 18.33
N PRO A 248 3.91 -4.82 19.44
CA PRO A 248 3.43 -4.36 20.74
C PRO A 248 2.77 -2.97 20.79
N ILE A 249 2.87 -2.18 19.71
CA ILE A 249 2.40 -0.79 19.59
C ILE A 249 1.33 -0.63 18.49
N THR A 250 0.91 -1.70 17.81
CA THR A 250 0.12 -1.60 16.57
C THR A 250 -1.38 -1.43 16.83
N SER A 251 -1.78 -0.29 17.38
CA SER A 251 -3.18 0.13 17.26
C SER A 251 -3.28 1.66 17.26
N MET A 252 -2.97 2.27 16.12
CA MET A 252 -3.68 3.51 15.78
C MET A 252 -5.13 3.12 15.47
N PRO A 253 -6.14 3.66 16.19
CA PRO A 253 -7.53 3.39 15.85
C PRO A 253 -7.79 3.85 14.42
N LEU A 254 -8.45 3.01 13.62
CA LEU A 254 -9.05 3.42 12.36
C LEU A 254 -9.90 4.64 12.66
N LYS A 255 -9.73 5.73 11.89
CA LYS A 255 -10.57 6.92 12.01
C LYS A 255 -12.03 6.46 11.94
N GLN A 256 -12.76 6.57 13.04
CA GLN A 256 -14.21 6.57 12.97
C GLN A 256 -14.59 7.93 12.37
N ASP A 257 -15.47 7.92 11.38
CA ASP A 257 -16.00 9.15 10.78
C ASP A 257 -16.65 9.99 11.88
N GLU A 258 -15.98 11.04 12.34
CA GLU A 258 -16.63 12.04 13.17
C GLU A 258 -17.56 12.88 12.30
N PRO A 259 -18.82 13.11 12.71
CA PRO A 259 -19.72 13.96 11.97
C PRO A 259 -19.18 15.39 11.97
N VAL A 260 -19.06 15.97 10.78
CA VAL A 260 -18.68 17.37 10.59
C VAL A 260 -19.76 18.26 11.21
N GLU A 261 -19.51 18.79 12.41
CA GLU A 261 -20.34 19.86 12.98
C GLU A 261 -20.23 21.10 12.08
N ALA A 262 -21.36 21.49 11.50
CA ALA A 262 -21.51 22.71 10.71
C ALA A 262 -21.32 23.94 11.62
N ALA A 263 -20.08 24.46 11.68
CA ALA A 263 -19.77 25.72 12.34
C ALA A 263 -20.35 26.90 11.54
N THR A 264 -21.62 27.21 11.78
CA THR A 264 -22.20 28.53 11.50
C THR A 264 -21.66 29.53 12.52
N ARG A 265 -20.73 30.40 12.10
CA ARG A 265 -20.48 31.71 12.74
C ARG A 265 -19.63 32.57 11.81
N ARG A 266 -20.26 33.58 11.21
CA ARG A 266 -19.56 34.76 10.67
C ARG A 266 -19.00 35.57 11.85
N PRO A 267 -17.81 36.16 11.69
CA PRO A 267 -17.61 37.50 12.22
C PRO A 267 -17.14 38.47 11.13
N THR A 268 -17.77 39.64 11.23
CA THR A 268 -17.51 40.89 10.54
C THR A 268 -16.10 41.42 10.77
N GLY A 269 -15.47 41.91 9.71
CA GLY A 269 -14.79 43.21 9.70
C GLY A 269 -13.34 43.33 10.20
N ILE A 270 -12.50 43.76 9.26
CA ILE A 270 -11.53 44.88 9.34
C ILE A 270 -10.03 44.54 9.27
N ARG A 271 -9.44 45.19 8.24
CA ARG A 271 -8.08 45.68 7.98
C ARG A 271 -6.97 44.75 7.48
N LEU A 272 -6.73 44.94 6.18
CA LEU A 272 -5.47 44.89 5.46
C LEU A 272 -4.28 45.40 6.27
N HIS A 273 -3.25 44.57 6.38
CA HIS A 273 -1.87 45.01 6.34
C HIS A 273 -1.10 44.03 5.44
N ALA A 274 -0.50 44.61 4.41
CA ALA A 274 0.39 43.92 3.48
C ALA A 274 1.73 43.71 4.18
N ASP A 275 2.18 42.46 4.22
CA ASP A 275 3.59 42.14 4.36
C ASP A 275 3.95 41.03 3.38
N SER A 276 5.11 41.25 2.77
CA SER A 276 5.71 40.61 1.61
C SER A 276 5.80 39.08 1.66
N PHE A 277 5.26 38.43 0.62
CA PHE A 277 5.60 37.05 0.26
C PHE A 277 6.98 37.03 -0.42
N ASP A 278 7.98 36.49 0.29
CA ASP A 278 9.27 36.15 -0.30
C ASP A 278 9.16 34.76 -0.96
N VAL A 279 9.18 34.78 -2.29
CA VAL A 279 9.15 33.60 -3.16
C VAL A 279 10.58 33.11 -3.33
N MET A 280 11.08 32.20 -2.50
CA MET A 280 12.25 31.35 -2.79
C MET A 280 12.51 30.37 -1.64
N ASN A 281 11.87 29.20 -1.64
CA ASN A 281 12.48 27.91 -1.30
C ASN A 281 11.43 26.78 -1.27
N PRO A 282 11.48 25.80 -2.19
CA PRO A 282 10.79 24.53 -1.96
C PRO A 282 11.51 23.78 -0.82
N PRO A 283 10.77 23.10 0.08
CA PRO A 283 11.40 22.19 1.04
C PRO A 283 12.10 21.07 0.27
N SER A 284 13.40 20.91 0.54
CA SER A 284 14.24 19.83 0.04
C SER A 284 13.91 18.53 0.78
N PHE A 285 13.98 17.41 0.05
CA PHE A 285 13.84 16.04 0.53
C PHE A 285 14.97 15.63 1.49
#